data_AF-A0A7S2RX32-F1
#
_entry.id   AF-A0A7S2RX32-F1
#
_cell.length_a   1.000
_cell.length_b   1.000
_cell.length_c   1.000
_cell.angle_alpha   90.00
_cell.angle_beta   90.00
_cell.angle_gamma   90.00
#
_symmetry.space_group_name_H-M   'P 1'
#
loop_
_entity.id
_entity.type
_entity.pdbx_description
1 polymer ?
#
loop_
_entity_poly.entity_id
_entity_poly.type
_entity_poly.pdbx_seq_one_letter_code
_entity_poly.pdbx_strand_id
1 'polypeptide(L)'
;ESSNLDETPCLLFFDSLKAHRKQKVAKYIREWLSFEAKRLQVQVDDEAISKKSLPIVAPHIPYQDNSWDCGVFVCRFAYGLYLLRNKKFTLQDLRAKRPFEELISQSPEFTFGSDDITRLRKEMQNLVSNLSESYIEKSALERRIRKKSKEKKDGQMLKLNP
;
A
#
# COMPACT_ATOMS: atom_id res chain seq x y z
N GLU A 1 0.46 26.74 -19.51
CA GLU A 1 -0.63 25.75 -19.39
C GLU A 1 -0.01 24.37 -19.42
N SER A 2 -0.38 23.48 -18.50
CA SER A 2 0.08 22.09 -18.53
C SER A 2 -0.51 21.38 -19.76
N SER A 3 0.32 20.65 -20.49
CA SER A 3 -0.11 19.85 -21.62
C SER A 3 -1.02 18.70 -21.14
N ASN A 4 -1.95 18.25 -21.98
CA ASN A 4 -2.81 17.11 -21.63
C ASN A 4 -2.03 15.80 -21.45
N LEU A 5 -0.78 15.73 -21.92
CA LEU A 5 0.11 14.58 -21.81
C LEU A 5 1.06 14.68 -20.62
N ASP A 6 0.99 15.77 -19.84
CA ASP A 6 1.82 15.94 -18.65
C ASP A 6 1.39 14.96 -17.57
N GLU A 7 2.38 14.35 -16.93
CA GLU A 7 2.17 13.52 -15.76
C GLU A 7 1.54 14.36 -14.64
N THR A 8 0.44 13.87 -14.09
CA THR A 8 -0.37 14.62 -13.14
C THR A 8 -0.50 13.87 -11.83
N PRO A 9 -0.22 14.52 -10.68
CA PRO A 9 -0.41 13.89 -9.39
C PRO A 9 -1.91 13.66 -9.12
N CYS A 10 -2.25 12.49 -8.59
CA CYS A 10 -3.60 12.18 -8.13
C CYS A 10 -3.59 11.16 -7.00
N LEU A 11 -4.73 11.00 -6.32
CA LEU A 11 -4.98 9.92 -5.37
C LEU A 11 -5.82 8.85 -6.05
N LEU A 12 -5.27 7.65 -6.22
CA LEU A 12 -6.03 6.48 -6.65
C LEU A 12 -6.70 5.83 -5.45
N PHE A 13 -7.99 5.50 -5.60
CA PHE A 13 -8.80 4.90 -4.55
C PHE A 13 -9.36 3.56 -5.00
N PHE A 14 -8.81 2.48 -4.46
CA PHE A 14 -9.25 1.12 -4.73
C PHE A 14 -9.94 0.55 -3.50
N ASP A 15 -11.20 0.16 -3.68
CA ASP A 15 -12.04 -0.41 -2.64
C ASP A 15 -12.91 -1.49 -3.27
N SER A 16 -12.57 -2.75 -2.99
CA SER A 16 -13.28 -3.92 -3.53
C SER A 16 -14.73 -4.01 -3.04
N LEU A 17 -15.10 -3.33 -1.95
CA LEU A 17 -16.44 -3.34 -1.36
C LEU A 17 -17.30 -2.13 -1.73
N LYS A 18 -16.72 -1.07 -2.29
CA LYS A 18 -17.38 0.25 -2.47
C LYS A 18 -17.99 0.83 -1.19
N ALA A 19 -17.52 0.41 -0.02
CA ALA A 19 -18.10 0.76 1.27
C ALA A 19 -17.46 2.00 1.90
N HIS A 20 -16.25 2.35 1.49
CA HIS A 20 -15.45 3.36 2.16
C HIS A 20 -15.65 4.78 1.61
N ARG A 21 -15.59 5.77 2.51
CA ARG A 21 -15.81 7.19 2.17
C ARG A 21 -14.57 7.80 1.53
N LYS A 22 -14.39 7.61 0.22
CA LYS A 22 -13.23 8.10 -0.54
C LYS A 22 -12.87 9.57 -0.25
N GLN A 23 -13.86 10.46 -0.20
CA GLN A 23 -13.62 11.89 0.04
C GLN A 23 -13.07 12.18 1.45
N LYS A 24 -13.48 11.41 2.44
CA LYS A 24 -12.98 11.54 3.82
C LYS A 24 -11.53 11.06 3.90
N VAL A 25 -11.20 9.94 3.28
CA VAL A 25 -9.82 9.43 3.18
C VAL A 25 -8.93 10.43 2.46
N ALA A 26 -9.38 10.95 1.31
CA ALA A 26 -8.63 11.94 0.54
C ALA A 26 -8.33 13.21 1.34
N LYS A 27 -9.26 13.65 2.19
CA LYS A 27 -9.05 14.81 3.08
C LYS A 27 -7.88 14.53 4.03
N TYR A 28 -7.91 13.40 4.74
CA TYR A 28 -6.86 13.06 5.70
C TYR A 28 -5.49 12.88 5.05
N ILE A 29 -5.44 12.27 3.86
CA ILE A 29 -4.18 12.12 3.12
C ILE A 29 -3.61 13.48 2.73
N ARG A 30 -4.43 14.43 2.24
CA ARG A 30 -3.96 15.79 1.93
C ARG A 30 -3.48 16.53 3.17
N GLU A 31 -4.24 16.49 4.26
CA GLU A 31 -3.84 17.10 5.54
C GLU A 31 -2.50 16.54 6.05
N TRP A 32 -2.32 15.22 5.95
CA TRP A 32 -1.06 14.57 6.32
C TRP A 32 0.10 14.97 5.39
N LEU A 33 -0.11 14.99 4.07
CA LEU A 33 0.91 15.43 3.10
C LEU A 33 1.33 16.89 3.33
N SER A 34 0.37 17.79 3.61
CA SER A 34 0.66 19.18 3.95
C SER A 34 1.46 19.31 5.24
N PHE A 35 1.14 18.50 6.26
CA PHE A 35 1.93 18.45 7.49
C PHE A 35 3.36 17.92 7.21
N GLU A 36 3.47 16.84 6.45
CA GLU A 36 4.74 16.18 6.16
C GLU A 36 5.67 17.09 5.34
N ALA A 37 5.13 17.83 4.38
CA ALA A 37 5.87 18.83 3.62
C ALA A 37 6.47 19.92 4.53
N LYS A 38 5.68 20.44 5.48
CA LYS A 38 6.15 21.41 6.49
C LYS A 38 7.24 20.81 7.38
N ARG A 39 7.05 19.58 7.85
CA ARG A 39 8.02 18.84 8.69
C ARG A 39 9.34 18.63 7.97
N LEU A 40 9.31 18.32 6.67
CA LEU A 40 10.49 18.11 5.82
C LEU A 40 11.07 19.41 5.24
N GLN A 41 10.49 20.58 5.56
CA GLN A 41 10.89 21.89 5.03
C GLN A 41 10.86 21.96 3.49
N VAL A 42 9.98 21.17 2.86
CA VAL A 42 9.75 21.24 1.42
C VAL A 42 8.86 22.45 1.14
N GLN A 43 9.34 23.37 0.30
CA GLN A 43 8.55 24.49 -0.17
C GLN A 43 7.49 23.97 -1.15
N VAL A 44 6.25 23.91 -0.69
CA VAL A 44 5.08 23.58 -1.53
C VAL A 44 4.08 24.69 -1.36
N ASP A 45 3.54 25.16 -2.48
CA ASP A 45 2.38 26.04 -2.48
C ASP A 45 1.22 25.35 -1.75
N ASP A 46 0.46 26.09 -0.95
CA ASP A 46 -0.73 25.57 -0.25
C ASP A 46 -1.74 24.98 -1.26
N GLU A 47 -1.76 25.48 -2.50
CA GLU A 47 -2.61 24.96 -3.57
C GLU A 47 -2.07 23.67 -4.21
N ALA A 48 -0.82 23.28 -3.97
CA ALA A 48 -0.21 22.09 -4.58
C ALA A 48 -0.75 20.76 -4.02
N ILE A 49 -1.33 20.77 -2.81
CA ILE A 49 -1.92 19.61 -2.13
C ILE A 49 -3.43 19.85 -1.92
N SER A 50 -4.08 20.46 -2.91
CA SER A 50 -5.50 20.79 -2.87
C SER A 50 -6.34 19.69 -3.53
N LYS A 51 -7.68 19.84 -3.48
CA LYS A 51 -8.58 18.95 -4.23
C LYS A 51 -8.42 19.10 -5.75
N LYS A 52 -7.96 20.26 -6.22
CA LYS A 52 -7.82 20.60 -7.64
C LYS A 52 -6.52 20.04 -8.20
N SER A 53 -5.42 20.22 -7.49
CA SER A 53 -4.08 19.77 -7.88
C SER A 53 -3.84 18.30 -7.58
N LEU A 54 -4.41 17.76 -6.50
CA LEU A 54 -4.31 16.37 -6.11
C LEU A 54 -5.71 15.73 -6.00
N PRO A 55 -6.45 15.56 -7.11
CA PRO A 55 -7.79 15.00 -7.10
C PRO A 55 -7.79 13.52 -6.73
N ILE A 56 -8.91 13.05 -6.15
CA ILE A 56 -9.12 11.63 -5.88
C ILE A 56 -9.94 10.99 -6.98
N VAL A 57 -9.49 9.83 -7.44
CA VAL A 57 -10.12 9.05 -8.51
C VAL A 57 -10.36 7.63 -8.02
N ALA A 58 -11.52 7.09 -8.37
CA ALA A 58 -11.85 5.69 -8.13
C ALA A 58 -12.11 5.03 -9.50
N PRO A 59 -11.07 4.47 -10.14
CA PRO A 59 -11.21 3.73 -11.39
C PRO A 59 -12.16 2.53 -11.24
N HIS A 60 -12.67 2.02 -12.36
CA HIS A 60 -13.39 0.76 -12.35
C HIS A 60 -12.40 -0.38 -12.12
N ILE A 61 -12.69 -1.24 -11.15
CA ILE A 61 -11.80 -2.32 -10.71
C ILE A 61 -12.63 -3.56 -10.40
N PRO A 62 -12.03 -4.75 -10.31
CA PRO A 62 -12.71 -5.93 -9.80
C PRO A 62 -13.23 -5.69 -8.38
N TYR A 63 -14.49 -6.05 -8.15
CA TYR A 63 -15.16 -5.94 -6.86
C TYR A 63 -15.32 -7.32 -6.25
N GLN A 64 -15.30 -7.38 -4.92
CA GLN A 64 -15.57 -8.61 -4.20
C GLN A 64 -17.07 -8.76 -3.95
N ASP A 65 -17.50 -10.01 -3.87
CA ASP A 65 -18.87 -10.42 -3.56
C ASP A 65 -19.01 -11.04 -2.16
N ASN A 66 -17.90 -11.17 -1.43
CA ASN A 66 -17.83 -11.75 -0.09
C ASN A 66 -17.33 -10.75 0.97
N SER A 67 -17.35 -11.15 2.24
CA SER A 67 -17.02 -10.27 3.39
C SER A 67 -15.59 -10.42 3.92
N TRP A 68 -14.78 -11.35 3.41
CA TRP A 68 -13.49 -11.71 4.01
C TRP A 68 -12.27 -11.46 3.11
N ASP A 69 -12.46 -11.16 1.82
CA ASP A 69 -11.36 -11.03 0.87
C ASP A 69 -10.81 -9.62 0.68
N CYS A 70 -11.32 -8.61 1.37
CA CYS A 70 -10.89 -7.22 1.13
C CYS A 70 -9.39 -7.03 1.32
N GLY A 71 -8.77 -7.73 2.28
CA GLY A 71 -7.32 -7.74 2.45
C GLY A 71 -6.57 -8.37 1.27
N VAL A 72 -7.10 -9.46 0.70
CA VAL A 72 -6.48 -10.15 -0.47
C VAL A 72 -6.60 -9.28 -1.73
N PHE A 73 -7.75 -8.63 -1.93
CA PHE A 73 -7.93 -7.65 -3.00
C PHE A 73 -6.95 -6.48 -2.87
N VAL A 74 -6.71 -5.95 -1.66
CA VAL A 74 -5.71 -4.90 -1.43
C VAL A 74 -4.31 -5.35 -1.88
N CYS A 75 -3.89 -6.57 -1.51
CA CYS A 75 -2.63 -7.13 -1.99
C CYS A 75 -2.58 -7.25 -3.52
N ARG A 76 -3.69 -7.72 -4.13
CA ARG A 76 -3.78 -7.88 -5.58
C ARG A 76 -3.74 -6.55 -6.33
N PHE A 77 -4.38 -5.51 -5.80
CA PHE A 77 -4.32 -4.15 -6.34
C PHE A 77 -2.93 -3.54 -6.21
N ALA A 78 -2.27 -3.72 -5.06
CA ALA A 78 -0.90 -3.26 -4.85
C ALA A 78 0.07 -3.90 -5.86
N TYR A 79 -0.09 -5.20 -6.12
CA TYR A 79 0.68 -5.90 -7.15
C TYR A 79 0.39 -5.36 -8.56
N GLY A 80 -0.88 -5.11 -8.90
CA GLY A 80 -1.25 -4.50 -10.17
C GLY A 80 -0.61 -3.12 -10.37
N LEU A 81 -0.64 -2.26 -9.35
CA LEU A 81 0.05 -0.97 -9.38
C LEU A 81 1.56 -1.10 -9.53
N TYR A 82 2.18 -2.08 -8.87
CA TYR A 82 3.61 -2.34 -9.02
C TYR A 82 3.99 -2.70 -10.47
N LEU A 83 3.14 -3.46 -11.17
CA LEU A 83 3.34 -3.76 -12.59
C LEU A 83 3.16 -2.52 -13.47
N LEU A 84 2.26 -1.61 -13.09
CA LEU A 84 2.03 -0.33 -13.78
C LEU A 84 3.00 0.80 -13.38
N ARG A 85 3.97 0.58 -12.48
CA ARG A 85 4.81 1.64 -11.87
C ARG A 85 5.59 2.54 -12.85
N ASN A 86 5.84 2.06 -14.07
CA ASN A 86 6.56 2.81 -15.10
C ASN A 86 5.63 3.45 -16.14
N LYS A 87 4.31 3.35 -15.95
CA LYS A 87 3.32 4.00 -16.80
C LYS A 87 3.09 5.42 -16.31
N LYS A 88 2.92 6.35 -17.26
CA LYS A 88 2.59 7.74 -16.96
C LYS A 88 1.09 7.87 -16.75
N PHE A 89 0.71 8.58 -15.69
CA PHE A 89 -0.68 8.93 -15.40
C PHE A 89 -0.88 10.38 -15.81
N THR A 90 -1.57 10.60 -16.92
CA THR A 90 -1.64 11.94 -17.54
C THR A 90 -2.90 12.69 -17.15
N LEU A 91 -2.87 14.01 -17.37
CA LEU A 91 -4.05 14.86 -17.20
C LEU A 91 -5.22 14.44 -18.10
N GLN A 92 -4.93 13.95 -19.31
CA GLN A 92 -5.93 13.41 -20.23
C GLN A 92 -6.65 12.20 -19.63
N ASP A 93 -5.89 11.22 -19.12
CA ASP A 93 -6.45 10.01 -18.51
C ASP A 93 -7.33 10.34 -17.31
N LEU A 94 -6.92 11.33 -16.53
CA LEU A 94 -7.63 11.82 -15.36
C LEU A 94 -8.95 12.53 -15.73
N ARG A 95 -8.96 13.30 -16.81
CA ARG A 95 -10.12 14.08 -17.28
C ARG A 95 -11.09 13.30 -18.17
N ALA A 96 -10.73 12.08 -18.56
CA ALA A 96 -11.58 11.22 -19.36
C ALA A 96 -12.93 10.95 -18.68
N LYS A 97 -13.97 10.67 -19.48
CA LYS A 97 -15.32 10.34 -18.99
C LYS A 97 -15.30 9.18 -17.98
N ARG A 98 -14.42 8.19 -18.22
CA ARG A 98 -14.07 7.12 -17.29
C ARG A 98 -12.56 7.23 -17.02
N PRO A 99 -12.15 7.82 -15.88
CA PRO A 99 -10.76 8.06 -15.60
C PRO A 99 -9.92 6.78 -15.58
N PHE A 100 -8.76 6.81 -16.22
CA PHE A 100 -7.81 5.68 -16.30
C PHE A 100 -8.43 4.36 -16.78
N GLU A 101 -9.43 4.42 -17.66
CA GLU A 101 -10.11 3.23 -18.13
C GLU A 101 -9.17 2.28 -18.87
N GLU A 102 -8.50 2.77 -19.92
CA GLU A 102 -7.55 1.96 -20.71
C GLU A 102 -6.31 1.60 -19.89
N LEU A 103 -5.83 2.54 -19.07
CA LEU A 103 -4.59 2.38 -18.31
C LEU A 103 -4.71 1.41 -17.13
N ILE A 104 -5.85 1.43 -16.43
CA ILE A 104 -6.10 0.62 -15.24
C ILE A 104 -7.26 -0.33 -15.50
N SER A 105 -8.46 0.18 -15.77
CA SER A 105 -9.68 -0.64 -15.68
C SER A 105 -9.72 -1.79 -16.68
N GLN A 106 -9.12 -1.61 -17.86
CA GLN A 106 -9.04 -2.61 -18.93
C GLN A 106 -7.64 -3.27 -19.01
N SER A 107 -6.74 -2.92 -18.10
CA SER A 107 -5.38 -3.46 -18.09
C SER A 107 -5.38 -4.93 -17.63
N PRO A 108 -4.48 -5.77 -18.16
CA PRO A 108 -4.27 -7.14 -17.68
C PRO A 108 -4.07 -7.22 -16.15
N GLU A 109 -3.46 -6.20 -15.59
CA GLU A 109 -3.18 -6.06 -14.16
C GLU A 109 -4.45 -5.97 -13.30
N PHE A 110 -5.56 -5.47 -13.85
CA PHE A 110 -6.85 -5.30 -13.16
C PHE A 110 -8.00 -6.08 -13.80
N THR A 111 -7.74 -6.92 -14.80
CA THR A 111 -8.72 -7.89 -15.31
C THR A 111 -8.53 -9.24 -14.61
N PHE A 112 -9.13 -9.40 -13.43
CA PHE A 112 -9.10 -10.65 -12.67
C PHE A 112 -10.44 -10.93 -11.98
N GLY A 113 -10.67 -12.20 -11.63
CA GLY A 113 -11.88 -12.67 -10.96
C GLY A 113 -11.61 -13.33 -9.61
N SER A 114 -12.66 -13.83 -8.97
CA SER A 114 -12.60 -14.46 -7.64
C SER A 114 -11.69 -15.70 -7.58
N ASP A 115 -11.50 -16.40 -8.70
CA ASP A 115 -10.56 -17.53 -8.79
C ASP A 115 -9.10 -17.07 -8.61
N ASP A 116 -8.75 -15.90 -9.16
CA ASP A 116 -7.43 -15.28 -8.99
C ASP A 116 -7.18 -14.94 -7.53
N ILE A 117 -8.18 -14.37 -6.86
CA ILE A 117 -8.15 -14.01 -5.45
C ILE A 117 -8.03 -15.25 -4.56
N THR A 118 -8.78 -16.31 -4.87
CA THR A 118 -8.71 -17.58 -4.14
C THR A 118 -7.34 -18.22 -4.31
N ARG A 119 -6.79 -18.21 -5.52
CA ARG A 119 -5.43 -18.69 -5.79
C ARG A 119 -4.41 -17.86 -5.01
N LEU A 120 -4.47 -16.53 -5.07
CA LEU A 120 -3.57 -15.63 -4.34
C LEU A 120 -3.63 -15.87 -2.83
N ARG A 121 -4.82 -16.05 -2.25
CA ARG A 121 -4.99 -16.39 -0.83
C ARG A 121 -4.24 -17.67 -0.45
N LYS A 122 -4.38 -18.71 -1.28
CA LYS A 122 -3.70 -20.00 -1.09
C LYS A 122 -2.18 -19.88 -1.25
N GLU A 123 -1.72 -19.13 -2.24
CA GLU A 123 -0.29 -18.88 -2.47
C GLU A 123 0.34 -18.11 -1.31
N MET A 124 -0.33 -17.07 -0.78
CA MET A 124 0.12 -16.36 0.41
C MET A 124 0.17 -17.27 1.63
N GLN A 125 -0.83 -18.14 1.82
CA GLN A 125 -0.81 -19.13 2.90
C GLN A 125 0.39 -20.07 2.78
N ASN A 126 0.63 -20.63 1.60
CA ASN A 126 1.77 -21.51 1.35
C ASN A 126 3.10 -20.80 1.60
N LEU A 127 3.24 -19.56 1.11
CA LEU A 127 4.44 -18.75 1.31
C LEU A 127 4.71 -18.52 2.81
N VAL A 128 3.69 -18.12 3.57
CA VAL A 128 3.81 -17.91 5.02
C VAL A 128 4.18 -19.21 5.72
N SER A 129 3.53 -20.33 5.38
CA SER A 129 3.83 -21.64 5.97
C SER A 129 5.28 -22.06 5.71
N ASN A 130 5.75 -21.92 4.47
CA ASN A 130 7.12 -22.29 4.09
C ASN A 130 8.17 -21.40 4.78
N LEU A 131 7.90 -20.09 4.92
CA LEU A 131 8.80 -19.17 5.60
C LEU A 131 8.76 -19.30 7.13
N SER A 132 7.68 -19.86 7.68
CA SER A 132 7.48 -19.96 9.13
C SER A 132 8.50 -20.85 9.79
N GLU A 133 8.89 -21.96 9.16
CA GLU A 133 9.86 -22.92 9.73
C GLU A 133 11.20 -22.22 10.02
N SER A 134 11.82 -21.62 8.99
CA SER A 134 13.08 -20.91 9.16
C SER A 134 12.96 -19.68 10.07
N TYR A 135 11.81 -19.00 10.06
CA TYR A 135 11.58 -17.87 10.96
C TYR A 135 11.51 -18.30 12.43
N ILE A 136 10.79 -19.38 12.74
CA ILE A 136 10.62 -19.90 14.10
C ILE A 136 11.97 -20.34 14.67
N GLU A 137 12.76 -21.07 13.88
CA GLU A 137 14.11 -21.51 14.28
C GLU A 137 15.02 -20.31 14.60
N LYS A 138 15.07 -19.33 13.70
CA LYS A 138 15.87 -18.11 13.88
C LYS A 138 15.40 -17.32 15.11
N SER A 139 14.09 -17.14 15.28
CA SER A 139 13.53 -16.44 16.44
C SER A 139 13.86 -17.16 17.76
N ALA A 140 13.80 -18.49 17.78
CA ALA A 140 14.17 -19.29 18.95
C ALA A 140 15.66 -19.14 19.29
N LEU A 141 16.53 -19.17 18.28
CA LEU A 141 17.97 -18.94 18.45
C LEU A 141 18.25 -17.54 19.00
N GLU A 142 17.64 -16.50 18.42
CA GLU A 142 17.80 -15.11 18.88
C GLU A 142 17.35 -14.93 20.33
N ARG A 143 16.24 -15.56 20.75
CA ARG A 143 15.79 -15.56 22.15
C ARG A 143 16.80 -16.24 23.08
N ARG A 144 17.36 -17.40 22.68
CA ARG A 144 18.39 -18.11 23.46
C ARG A 144 19.66 -17.27 23.61
N ILE A 145 20.10 -16.61 22.54
CA ILE A 145 21.27 -15.70 22.57
C ILE A 145 21.00 -14.54 23.53
N ARG A 146 19.84 -13.87 23.42
CA ARG A 146 19.47 -12.76 24.32
C ARG A 146 19.43 -13.20 25.79
N LYS A 147 18.88 -14.39 26.08
CA LYS A 147 18.84 -14.93 27.45
C LYS A 147 20.24 -15.17 28.01
N LYS A 148 21.13 -15.84 27.25
CA LYS A 148 22.52 -16.07 27.65
C LYS A 148 23.31 -14.77 27.86
N SER A 149 23.09 -13.77 27.02
CA SER A 149 23.72 -12.45 27.17
C SER A 149 23.26 -11.71 28.42
N LYS A 150 21.98 -11.85 28.81
CA LYS A 150 21.45 -11.28 30.05
C LYS A 150 22.03 -11.99 31.28
N GLU A 151 22.02 -13.32 31.30
CA GLU A 151 22.59 -14.13 32.40
C GLU A 151 24.09 -13.85 32.61
N LYS A 152 24.87 -13.67 31.54
CA LYS A 152 26.29 -13.27 31.64
C LYS A 152 26.47 -11.88 32.26
N LYS A 153 25.63 -10.91 31.90
CA LYS A 153 25.69 -9.56 32.48
C LYS A 153 25.32 -9.57 33.97
N ASP A 154 24.26 -10.28 34.33
CA ASP A 154 23.79 -10.37 35.72
C ASP A 154 24.83 -11.11 36.59
N GLY A 155 25.43 -12.19 36.08
CA GLY A 155 26.50 -12.92 36.75
C GLY A 155 27.83 -12.17 36.87
N GLN A 156 28.13 -11.23 35.95
CA GLN A 156 29.27 -10.31 36.09
C GLN A 156 29.00 -9.22 37.12
N MET A 157 27.78 -8.69 37.19
CA MET A 157 27.40 -7.69 38.18
C MET A 157 27.47 -8.22 39.62
N LEU A 158 27.02 -9.47 39.84
CA LEU A 158 27.11 -10.16 41.15
C LEU A 158 28.56 -10.44 41.60
N LYS A 159 29.53 -10.50 40.68
CA LYS A 159 30.95 -10.69 41.00
C LYS A 159 31.69 -9.39 41.30
N LEU A 160 31.10 -8.24 40.96
CA LEU A 160 31.70 -6.91 41.14
C LEU A 160 31.19 -6.21 42.42
N ASN A 161 30.15 -6.74 43.07
CA ASN A 161 29.65 -6.29 44.36
C ASN A 161 29.64 -7.47 45.35
N PRO A 162 30.75 -7.74 46.06
CA PRO A 162 30.79 -8.68 47.19
C PRO A 162 29.93 -8.21 48.38
#